data_AF-A0A7X2MRF6-F1
#
_entry.id   AF-A0A7X2MRF6-F1
#
_cell.length_a   1.000
_cell.length_b   1.000
_cell.length_c   1.000
_cell.angle_alpha   90.00
_cell.angle_beta   90.00
_cell.angle_gamma   90.00
#
_symmetry.space_group_name_H-M   'P 1'
#
loop_
_entity.id
_entity.type
_entity.pdbx_description
1 polymer ?
#
loop_
_entity_poly.entity_id
_entity_poly.type
_entity_poly.pdbx_seq_one_letter_code
_entity_poly.pdbx_strand_id
1 'polypeptide(L)' 'ETIFVDPPRSGLDEETVKMVQAYPRILYISCNPQTLSNNLQTLAETHDVTRLALFDQFPYTHHMECGVLLTRKA' A
#
# COMPACT_ATOMS: atom_id res chain seq x y z
N GLU A 1 -9.42 13.82 -1.54
CA GLU A 1 -9.87 13.14 -0.30
C GLU A 1 -9.31 11.72 -0.17
N THR A 2 -9.42 10.87 -1.18
CA THR A 2 -8.83 9.52 -1.14
C THR A 2 -8.06 9.27 -2.45
N ILE A 3 -6.94 8.55 -2.37
CA ILE A 3 -6.22 8.03 -3.53
C ILE A 3 -6.21 6.50 -3.51
N PHE A 4 -6.35 5.90 -4.68
CA PHE A 4 -6.27 4.45 -4.88
C PHE A 4 -5.02 4.15 -5.70
N VAL A 5 -4.23 3.16 -5.25
CA VAL A 5 -3.03 2.72 -5.95
C VAL A 5 -2.97 1.20 -6.01
N ASP A 6 -2.66 0.70 -7.19
CA ASP A 6 -2.44 -0.73 -7.49
C ASP A 6 -1.23 -0.84 -8.44
N PRO A 7 0.00 -0.73 -7.90
CA PRO A 7 1.21 -0.73 -8.71
C PRO A 7 1.66 -2.13 -9.13
N PRO A 8 2.55 -2.24 -10.13
CA PRO A 8 3.20 -3.51 -10.47
C PRO A 8 4.02 -4.08 -9.30
N ARG A 9 4.54 -5.31 -9.45
CA ARG A 9 5.31 -6.02 -8.39
C ARG A 9 6.49 -5.24 -7.80
N SER A 10 7.01 -4.23 -8.51
CA SER A 10 8.06 -3.32 -8.02
C SER A 10 7.59 -2.37 -6.92
N GLY A 11 6.28 -2.19 -6.73
CA GLY A 11 5.72 -1.18 -5.82
C GLY A 11 5.75 0.23 -6.43
N LEU A 12 5.54 1.23 -5.59
CA LEU A 12 5.65 2.65 -5.95
C LEU A 12 7.11 3.11 -5.88
N ASP A 13 7.51 3.95 -6.84
CA ASP A 13 8.77 4.71 -6.75
C ASP A 13 8.71 5.81 -5.68
N GLU A 14 9.87 6.36 -5.33
CA GLU A 14 9.99 7.34 -4.25
C GLU A 14 9.18 8.62 -4.50
N GLU A 15 9.11 9.08 -5.75
CA GLU A 15 8.36 10.31 -6.09
C GLU A 15 6.86 10.07 -5.94
N THR A 16 6.37 8.92 -6.37
CA THR A 16 4.98 8.53 -6.24
C THR A 16 4.61 8.30 -4.79
N VAL A 17 5.47 7.68 -3.98
CA VAL A 17 5.26 7.55 -2.52
C VAL A 17 5.08 8.93 -1.88
N LYS A 18 5.94 9.91 -2.20
CA LYS A 18 5.81 11.29 -1.70
C LYS A 18 4.51 11.95 -2.20
N MET A 19 4.14 11.72 -3.45
CA MET A 19 2.92 12.27 -4.04
C MET A 19 1.65 11.74 -3.35
N VAL A 20 1.58 10.44 -3.04
CA VAL A 20 0.40 9.86 -2.39
C VAL A 20 0.25 10.30 -0.93
N GLN A 21 1.33 10.69 -0.24
CA GLN A 21 1.28 11.24 1.13
C GLN A 21 0.47 12.55 1.23
N ALA A 22 0.23 13.25 0.11
CA ALA A 22 -0.58 14.47 0.10
C ALA A 22 -2.08 14.20 0.34
N TYR A 23 -2.54 12.97 0.17
CA TYR A 23 -3.95 12.58 0.30
C TYR A 23 -4.24 12.08 1.73
N PRO A 24 -5.37 12.44 2.36
CA PRO A 24 -5.64 12.02 3.72
C PRO A 24 -6.00 10.53 3.87
N ARG A 25 -6.34 9.85 2.77
CA ARG A 25 -6.65 8.42 2.75
C ARG A 25 -5.99 7.78 1.53
N ILE A 26 -5.31 6.65 1.73
CA ILE A 26 -4.66 5.89 0.67
C ILE A 26 -5.18 4.45 0.74
N LEU A 27 -5.79 3.98 -0.33
CA LEU A 27 -6.14 2.57 -0.52
C LEU A 27 -5.09 1.95 -1.44
N TYR A 28 -4.24 1.11 -0.87
CA TYR A 28 -3.11 0.48 -1.56
C TYR A 28 -3.39 -1.01 -1.74
N ILE A 29 -3.46 -1.49 -2.99
CA ILE A 29 -3.46 -2.92 -3.35
C ILE A 29 -2.06 -3.32 -3.84
N SER A 30 -1.56 -4.47 -3.41
CA SER A 30 -0.24 -4.97 -3.81
C SER A 30 -0.25 -6.47 -4.02
N CYS A 31 0.30 -6.91 -5.15
CA CYS A 31 0.62 -8.30 -5.45
C CYS A 31 2.02 -8.73 -4.96
N ASN A 32 2.73 -7.86 -4.22
CA ASN A 32 4.03 -8.15 -3.61
C ASN A 32 4.13 -7.56 -2.18
N PRO A 33 4.02 -8.39 -1.13
CA PRO A 33 4.10 -7.93 0.25
C PRO A 33 5.43 -7.26 0.62
N GLN A 34 6.53 -7.65 -0.03
CA GLN A 34 7.85 -7.11 0.28
C GLN A 34 8.00 -5.64 -0.14
N THR A 35 7.59 -5.31 -1.37
CA THR A 35 7.67 -3.93 -1.86
C THR A 35 6.63 -3.04 -1.19
N LEU A 36 5.44 -3.59 -0.89
CA LEU A 36 4.47 -2.92 -0.03
C LEU A 36 5.09 -2.56 1.33
N SER A 37 5.74 -3.52 2.00
CA SER A 37 6.38 -3.26 3.30
C SER A 37 7.41 -2.13 3.22
N ASN A 38 8.18 -2.05 2.14
CA ASN A 38 9.15 -0.97 1.94
C ASN A 38 8.46 0.38 1.76
N ASN A 39 7.41 0.47 0.92
CA ASN A 39 6.66 1.71 0.75
C ASN A 39 5.94 2.12 2.05
N LEU A 40 5.44 1.16 2.83
CA LEU A 40 4.80 1.41 4.11
C LEU A 40 5.75 2.02 5.15
N GLN A 41 7.06 1.77 5.10
CA GLN A 41 8.00 2.43 6.01
C GLN A 41 7.95 3.95 5.87
N THR A 42 7.91 4.45 4.64
CA THR A 42 7.79 5.88 4.35
C THR A 42 6.37 6.40 4.55
N LEU A 43 5.34 5.64 4.13
CA LEU A 43 3.95 6.06 4.33
C LEU A 43 3.57 6.12 5.82
N ALA A 44 4.18 5.29 6.66
CA ALA A 44 3.99 5.29 8.11
C ALA A 44 4.48 6.58 8.79
N GLU A 45 5.30 7.41 8.14
CA GLU A 45 5.69 8.71 8.67
C GLU A 45 4.48 9.67 8.79
N THR A 46 3.53 9.57 7.86
CA THR A 46 2.41 10.51 7.73
C THR A 46 1.04 9.86 7.94
N HIS A 47 0.94 8.54 7.79
CA HIS A 47 -0.31 7.78 7.85
C HIS A 47 -0.22 6.59 8.81
N ASP A 48 -1.36 6.21 9.37
CA ASP A 48 -1.54 4.96 10.11
C ASP A 48 -2.26 3.91 9.24
N VAL A 49 -1.87 2.65 9.39
CA VAL A 49 -2.59 1.52 8.79
C VAL A 49 -3.84 1.26 9.62
N THR A 50 -5.01 1.50 9.03
CA THR A 50 -6.32 1.32 9.71
C THR A 50 -7.00 0.02 9.35
N ARG A 51 -6.73 -0.53 8.16
CA ARG A 51 -7.25 -1.82 7.73
C ARG A 51 -6.20 -2.55 6.90
N LEU A 52 -6.17 -3.86 7.05
CA LEU A 52 -5.34 -4.78 6.28
C LEU A 52 -6.21 -5.96 5.84
N ALA A 53 -6.04 -6.38 4.60
CA ALA A 53 -6.66 -7.58 4.04
C ALA A 53 -5.64 -8.38 3.24
N LEU A 54 -5.77 -9.70 3.30
CA LEU A 54 -5.05 -10.64 2.46
C LEU A 54 -6.05 -11.28 1.49
N PHE A 55 -5.66 -11.42 0.25
CA PHE A 55 -6.43 -12.02 -0.83
C PHE A 55 -5.64 -13.20 -1.43
N ASP A 56 -6.20 -14.40 -1.32
CA ASP A 56 -5.65 -15.59 -1.96
C ASP A 56 -6.12 -15.66 -3.42
N GLN A 57 -5.62 -14.74 -4.24
CA GLN A 57 -5.97 -14.67 -5.66
C GLN A 57 -5.30 -15.78 -6.49
N PHE A 58 -4.18 -16.31 -5.99
CA PHE A 58 -3.39 -17.34 -6.68
C PHE A 58 -3.15 -18.56 -5.77
N PRO A 59 -4.20 -19.36 -5.49
CA PRO A 59 -4.10 -20.51 -4.61
C PRO A 59 -3.02 -21.48 -5.07
N TYR A 60 -2.36 -22.13 -4.11
CA TYR A 60 -1.27 -23.09 -4.35
C TYR A 60 -0.03 -22.49 -5.03
N THR A 61 0.14 -21.17 -4.99
CA THR A 61 1.36 -20.48 -5.42
C THR A 61 1.99 -19.70 -4.27
N HIS A 62 3.20 -19.17 -4.48
CA HIS A 62 3.82 -18.24 -3.53
C HIS A 62 3.33 -16.80 -3.68
N HIS A 63 2.45 -16.52 -4.66
CA HIS A 63 1.93 -15.18 -4.87
C HIS A 63 0.85 -14.85 -3.85
N MET A 64 0.95 -13.68 -3.25
CA MET A 64 0.01 -13.19 -2.25
C MET A 64 -0.40 -11.78 -2.66
N GLU A 65 -1.70 -11.53 -2.65
CA GLU A 65 -2.25 -10.21 -2.89
C GLU A 65 -2.75 -9.63 -1.57
N CYS A 66 -2.49 -8.35 -1.34
CA CYS A 66 -2.78 -7.70 -0.08
C CYS A 66 -3.29 -6.29 -0.30
N GLY A 67 -4.18 -5.85 0.58
CA GLY A 67 -4.77 -4.52 0.54
C GLY A 67 -4.62 -3.81 1.88
N VAL A 68 -4.23 -2.55 1.83
CA VAL A 68 -4.01 -1.70 3.01
C VAL A 68 -4.82 -0.43 2.86
N LEU A 69 -5.56 -0.06 3.90
CA LEU A 69 -6.12 1.27 4.04
C LEU A 69 -5.28 2.08 5.02
N LEU A 70 -4.72 3.17 4.53
CA LEU A 70 -3.95 4.14 5.29
C LEU A 70 -4.79 5.40 5.50
N THR A 71 -4.73 5.98 6.69
CA THR A 71 -5.35 7.28 7.00
C THR A 71 -4.34 8.20 7.64
N ARG A 72 -4.37 9.49 7.27
CA ARG A 72 -3.42 10.48 7.77
C ARG A 72 -3.47 10.58 9.29
N LYS A 73 -2.29 10.67 9.91
CA LYS A 73 -2.13 10.91 11.34
C LYS A 73 -2.76 12.26 11.72
N ALA A 74 -3.32 12.31 12.92
CA ALA A 74 -3.86 13.53 13.51
C ALA A 74 -2.74 14.51 13.88
#